data_AF-A0A4P7J8X5-F1
#
_entry.id   AF-A0A4P7J8X5-F1
#
_cell.length_a   1.000
_cell.length_b   1.000
_cell.length_c   1.000
_cell.angle_alpha   90.00
_cell.angle_beta   90.00
_cell.angle_gamma   90.00
#
_symmetry.space_group_name_H-M   'P 1'
#
loop_
_entity.id
_entity.type
_entity.pdbx_description
1 polymer ?
#
loop_
_entity_poly.entity_id
_entity_poly.type
_entity_poly.pdbx_seq_one_letter_code
_entity_poly.pdbx_strand_id
1 'polypeptide(L)'
;MPEALNAALALEGLVWILGATTLAGVVYGFAGFGSALIYMPLATIWLEPAFAIAAFSLSALVSLFTVVPRAWHVAEKPAVFTLIGAAFVSAPLGIYLLRVLDVDWVRIAVAVTVLVTLAALMAGWRYATRPGFATRLGVGAATGVLGGLTGLMGPIVILFNLGAGARAEVMRANTLIFLTLISILVLPQMAAQGILSVDALWLGVVMMPVYALGTRIGQMLFNPRREALYRQVAYGIIALAGVMGLPVWQ
;
A
#
# COMPACT_ATOMS: atom_id res chain seq x y z
N MET A 1 -1.33 -27.87 -14.50
CA MET A 1 -1.53 -26.52 -13.92
C MET A 1 -1.42 -26.69 -12.42
N PRO A 2 -0.58 -25.94 -11.69
CA PRO A 2 -0.40 -26.16 -10.25
C PRO A 2 -1.75 -25.97 -9.53
N GLU A 3 -2.11 -26.87 -8.63
CA GLU A 3 -3.42 -26.87 -7.94
C GLU A 3 -3.73 -25.53 -7.25
N ALA A 4 -2.70 -24.87 -6.71
CA ALA A 4 -2.76 -23.53 -6.14
C ALA A 4 -3.22 -22.43 -7.12
N LEU A 5 -2.91 -22.56 -8.42
CA LEU A 5 -3.40 -21.62 -9.43
C LEU A 5 -4.90 -21.82 -9.68
N ASN A 6 -5.37 -23.07 -9.68
CA ASN A 6 -6.80 -23.35 -9.82
C ASN A 6 -7.57 -22.86 -8.59
N ALA A 7 -7.01 -23.00 -7.39
CA ALA A 7 -7.58 -22.44 -6.16
C ALA A 7 -7.69 -20.91 -6.23
N ALA A 8 -6.63 -20.22 -6.68
CA ALA A 8 -6.67 -18.76 -6.87
C ALA A 8 -7.71 -18.32 -7.92
N LEU A 9 -7.89 -19.09 -9.00
CA LEU A 9 -8.89 -18.82 -10.04
C LEU A 9 -10.33 -19.14 -9.59
N ALA A 10 -10.49 -20.03 -8.61
CA ALA A 10 -11.78 -20.45 -8.06
C ALA A 10 -12.27 -19.57 -6.90
N LEU A 11 -11.50 -18.55 -6.49
CA LEU A 11 -11.88 -17.66 -5.40
C LEU A 11 -13.22 -16.96 -5.68
N GLU A 12 -14.16 -17.14 -4.75
CA GLU A 12 -15.38 -16.35 -4.73
C GLU A 12 -15.03 -14.86 -4.61
N GLY A 13 -15.49 -14.06 -5.57
CA GLY A 13 -15.17 -12.64 -5.62
C GLY A 13 -13.85 -12.27 -6.31
N LEU A 14 -13.18 -13.19 -7.02
CA LEU A 14 -11.98 -12.89 -7.81
C LEU A 14 -12.14 -11.67 -8.73
N VAL A 15 -13.29 -11.54 -9.40
CA VAL A 15 -13.60 -10.39 -10.27
C VAL A 15 -13.56 -9.07 -9.49
N TRP A 16 -14.10 -9.06 -8.27
CA TRP A 16 -14.07 -7.88 -7.38
C TRP A 16 -12.65 -7.58 -6.91
N ILE A 17 -11.86 -8.60 -6.57
CA ILE A 17 -10.46 -8.45 -6.18
C ILE A 17 -9.62 -7.87 -7.33
N LEU A 18 -9.77 -8.41 -8.54
CA LEU A 18 -9.07 -7.89 -9.73
C LEU A 18 -9.53 -6.47 -10.10
N GLY A 19 -10.82 -6.17 -9.94
CA GLY A 19 -11.38 -4.83 -10.10
C GLY A 19 -10.78 -3.84 -9.10
N ALA A 20 -10.76 -4.19 -7.81
CA ALA A 20 -10.15 -3.39 -6.76
C ALA A 20 -8.64 -3.19 -6.99
N THR A 21 -7.94 -4.22 -7.44
CA THR A 21 -6.52 -4.17 -7.80
C THR A 21 -6.25 -3.22 -8.96
N THR A 22 -7.08 -3.28 -9.99
CA THR A 22 -6.98 -2.39 -11.16
C THR A 22 -7.22 -0.94 -10.73
N LEU A 23 -8.27 -0.70 -9.94
CA LEU A 23 -8.60 0.62 -9.41
C LEU A 23 -7.48 1.19 -8.53
N ALA A 24 -6.95 0.36 -7.63
CA ALA A 24 -5.79 0.68 -6.80
C ALA A 24 -4.57 1.05 -7.65
N GLY A 25 -4.30 0.30 -8.71
CA GLY A 25 -3.25 0.58 -9.68
C GLY A 25 -3.46 1.91 -10.41
N VAL A 26 -4.67 2.19 -10.91
CA VAL A 26 -4.98 3.46 -11.59
C VAL A 26 -4.76 4.65 -10.68
N VAL A 27 -5.29 4.60 -9.45
CA VAL A 27 -5.11 5.68 -8.47
C VAL A 27 -3.63 5.85 -8.11
N TYR A 28 -2.91 4.75 -7.89
CA TYR A 28 -1.48 4.81 -7.63
C TYR A 28 -0.68 5.38 -8.81
N GLY A 29 -1.05 5.07 -10.05
CA GLY A 29 -0.40 5.57 -11.25
C GLY A 29 -0.43 7.09 -11.37
N PHE A 30 -1.58 7.72 -11.10
CA PHE A 30 -1.69 9.19 -11.16
C PHE A 30 -1.32 9.89 -9.84
N ALA A 31 -1.71 9.33 -8.68
CA ALA A 31 -1.52 9.98 -7.38
C ALA A 31 -0.17 9.66 -6.73
N GLY A 32 0.43 8.51 -7.07
CA GLY A 32 1.68 8.02 -6.46
C GLY A 32 1.51 7.42 -5.05
N PHE A 33 0.28 7.31 -4.56
CA PHE A 33 -0.07 6.69 -3.27
C PHE A 33 -1.49 6.11 -3.33
N GLY A 34 -1.93 5.48 -2.24
CA GLY A 34 -3.34 5.15 -2.03
C GLY A 34 -3.81 3.84 -2.63
N SER A 35 -2.95 3.06 -3.31
CA SER A 35 -3.33 1.73 -3.79
C SER A 35 -3.76 0.81 -2.65
N ALA A 36 -2.96 0.70 -1.59
CA ALA A 36 -3.30 -0.11 -0.41
C ALA A 36 -4.56 0.42 0.33
N LEU A 37 -4.74 1.74 0.36
CA LEU A 37 -5.93 2.38 0.97
C LEU A 37 -7.24 2.04 0.25
N ILE A 38 -7.16 1.63 -1.01
CA ILE A 38 -8.31 1.19 -1.81
C ILE A 38 -8.42 -0.33 -1.78
N TYR A 39 -7.31 -1.02 -2.04
CA TYR A 39 -7.28 -2.46 -2.16
C TYR A 39 -7.62 -3.15 -0.84
N MET A 40 -6.97 -2.79 0.27
CA MET A 40 -7.15 -3.51 1.54
C MET A 40 -8.61 -3.56 2.00
N PRO A 41 -9.34 -2.43 2.15
CA PRO A 41 -10.72 -2.49 2.63
C PRO A 41 -11.67 -3.24 1.68
N LEU A 42 -11.40 -3.24 0.37
CA LEU A 42 -12.22 -3.99 -0.60
C LEU A 42 -11.86 -5.49 -0.64
N ALA A 43 -10.58 -5.81 -0.52
CA ALA A 43 -10.09 -7.18 -0.57
C ALA A 43 -10.42 -7.95 0.71
N THR A 44 -10.39 -7.31 1.88
CA THR A 44 -10.69 -7.95 3.17
C THR A 44 -12.15 -8.33 3.36
N ILE A 45 -13.03 -7.91 2.43
CA ILE A 45 -14.42 -8.39 2.33
C ILE A 45 -14.45 -9.87 1.94
N TRP A 46 -13.55 -10.26 1.03
CA TRP A 46 -13.51 -11.59 0.42
C TRP A 46 -12.35 -12.46 0.94
N LEU A 47 -11.28 -11.82 1.40
CA LEU A 47 -10.04 -12.48 1.79
C LEU A 47 -9.73 -12.20 3.25
N GLU A 48 -9.04 -13.15 3.90
CA GLU A 48 -8.40 -12.86 5.17
C GLU A 48 -7.30 -11.80 5.01
N PRO A 49 -7.10 -10.91 6.00
CA PRO A 49 -6.12 -9.82 5.91
C PRO A 49 -4.71 -10.28 5.56
N ALA A 50 -4.20 -11.35 6.19
CA ALA A 50 -2.86 -11.86 5.89
C ALA A 50 -2.73 -12.31 4.43
N PHE A 51 -3.75 -13.00 3.90
CA PHE A 51 -3.80 -13.43 2.51
C PHE A 51 -3.81 -12.24 1.55
N ALA A 52 -4.66 -11.24 1.83
CA ALA A 52 -4.77 -10.03 1.02
C ALA A 52 -3.45 -9.22 1.01
N ILE A 53 -2.79 -9.08 2.16
CA ILE A 53 -1.51 -8.38 2.28
C ILE A 53 -0.44 -9.08 1.44
N ALA A 54 -0.31 -10.40 1.55
CA ALA A 54 0.66 -11.18 0.79
C ALA A 54 0.44 -11.04 -0.74
N ALA A 55 -0.80 -11.25 -1.19
CA ALA A 55 -1.14 -11.17 -2.62
C ALA A 55 -0.86 -9.76 -3.19
N PHE A 56 -1.28 -8.72 -2.47
CA PHE A 56 -1.07 -7.34 -2.90
C PHE A 56 0.41 -6.95 -2.91
N SER A 57 1.14 -7.33 -1.85
CA SER A 57 2.58 -7.09 -1.72
C SER A 57 3.37 -7.71 -2.86
N LEU A 58 3.00 -8.93 -3.27
CA LEU A 58 3.61 -9.57 -4.45
C LEU A 58 3.20 -8.86 -5.75
N SER A 59 1.93 -8.48 -5.91
CA SER A 59 1.48 -7.76 -7.11
C SER A 59 2.23 -6.43 -7.32
N ALA A 60 2.61 -5.77 -6.22
CA ALA A 60 3.36 -4.53 -6.22
C ALA A 60 4.82 -4.70 -6.69
N LEU A 61 5.35 -5.93 -6.79
CA LEU A 61 6.68 -6.19 -7.37
C LEU A 61 6.82 -5.63 -8.78
N VAL A 62 5.73 -5.55 -9.55
CA VAL A 62 5.77 -4.99 -10.90
C VAL A 62 6.22 -3.53 -10.92
N SER A 63 6.05 -2.80 -9.81
CA SER A 63 6.54 -1.43 -9.63
C SER A 63 8.07 -1.33 -9.62
N LEU A 64 8.81 -2.40 -9.26
CA LEU A 64 10.27 -2.44 -9.37
C LEU A 64 10.76 -2.26 -10.79
N PHE A 65 10.04 -2.80 -11.76
CA PHE A 65 10.46 -2.78 -13.16
C PHE A 65 9.88 -1.58 -13.92
N THR A 66 8.76 -1.03 -13.43
CA THR A 66 8.03 0.02 -14.14
C THR A 66 8.32 1.43 -13.61
N VAL A 67 8.52 1.59 -12.30
CA VAL A 67 8.58 2.91 -11.66
C VAL A 67 9.91 3.18 -10.98
N VAL A 68 10.45 2.20 -10.25
CA VAL A 68 11.68 2.34 -9.47
C VAL A 68 12.91 2.77 -10.29
N PRO A 69 13.16 2.32 -11.53
CA PRO A 69 14.39 2.68 -12.26
C PRO A 69 14.48 4.19 -12.54
N ARG A 70 13.34 4.82 -12.83
CA ARG A 70 13.27 6.28 -13.01
C ARG A 70 13.38 7.02 -11.68
N ALA A 71 12.64 6.55 -10.67
CA ALA A 71 12.65 7.16 -9.33
C ALA A 71 14.03 7.09 -8.66
N TRP A 72 14.80 6.02 -8.90
CA TRP A 72 16.10 5.80 -8.27
C TRP A 72 17.12 6.91 -8.53
N HIS A 73 17.07 7.50 -9.73
CA HIS A 73 17.98 8.58 -10.13
C HIS A 73 17.65 9.91 -9.42
N VAL A 74 16.40 10.11 -9.02
CA VAL A 74 15.90 11.38 -8.45
C VAL A 74 15.79 11.32 -6.92
N ALA A 75 15.63 10.13 -6.36
CA ALA A 75 15.37 9.95 -4.93
C ALA A 75 16.55 10.31 -4.01
N GLU A 76 16.21 10.85 -2.84
CA GLU A 76 17.10 11.07 -1.70
C GLU A 76 17.32 9.77 -0.93
N LYS A 77 18.21 8.93 -1.45
CA LYS A 77 18.49 7.57 -0.96
C LYS A 77 18.70 7.50 0.56
N PRO A 78 19.52 8.37 1.21
CA PRO A 78 19.70 8.29 2.66
C PRO A 78 18.41 8.46 3.45
N ALA A 79 17.50 9.33 3.00
CA ALA A 79 16.22 9.54 3.65
C ALA A 79 15.32 8.31 3.52
N VAL A 80 15.19 7.79 2.29
CA VAL A 80 14.38 6.61 1.99
C VAL A 80 14.90 5.37 2.73
N PHE A 81 16.20 5.10 2.69
CA PHE A 81 16.78 3.93 3.35
C PHE A 81 16.72 3.98 4.87
N THR A 82 16.79 5.18 5.48
CA THR A 82 16.55 5.34 6.92
C THR A 82 15.14 4.88 7.29
N LEU A 83 14.15 5.27 6.49
CA LEU A 83 12.75 4.90 6.70
C LEU A 83 12.51 3.41 6.44
N ILE A 84 13.07 2.87 5.35
CA ILE A 84 12.98 1.44 5.04
C ILE A 84 13.62 0.62 6.15
N GLY A 85 14.81 1.01 6.64
CA GLY A 85 15.48 0.30 7.73
C GLY A 85 14.64 0.27 9.01
N ALA A 86 14.10 1.42 9.42
CA ALA A 86 13.22 1.48 10.60
C ALA A 86 11.91 0.70 10.41
N ALA A 87 11.29 0.79 9.23
CA ALA A 87 10.10 0.03 8.89
C ALA A 87 10.37 -1.47 8.86
N PHE A 88 11.50 -1.90 8.30
CA PHE A 88 11.90 -3.30 8.24
C PHE A 88 12.13 -3.89 9.63
N VAL A 89 12.80 -3.17 10.52
CA VAL A 89 13.07 -3.65 11.89
C VAL A 89 11.79 -3.74 12.73
N SER A 90 10.83 -2.84 12.50
CA SER A 90 9.58 -2.76 13.26
C SER A 90 8.43 -3.59 12.67
N ALA A 91 8.44 -3.87 11.37
CA ALA A 91 7.40 -4.64 10.68
C ALA A 91 7.12 -6.03 11.29
N PRO A 92 8.11 -6.80 11.77
CA PRO A 92 7.85 -8.06 12.45
C PRO A 92 6.88 -7.94 13.63
N LEU A 93 6.88 -6.82 14.36
CA LEU A 93 5.92 -6.56 15.43
C LEU A 93 4.49 -6.39 14.88
N GLY A 94 4.33 -5.63 13.80
CA GLY A 94 3.04 -5.47 13.12
C GLY A 94 2.50 -6.79 12.57
N ILE A 95 3.37 -7.57 11.94
CA ILE A 95 3.05 -8.90 11.39
C ILE A 95 2.71 -9.89 12.52
N TYR A 96 3.40 -9.80 13.65
CA TYR A 96 3.06 -10.59 14.83
C TYR A 96 1.66 -10.26 15.35
N LEU A 97 1.33 -8.97 15.45
CA LEU A 97 -0.03 -8.52 15.80
C LEU A 97 -1.06 -9.03 14.80
N LEU A 98 -0.80 -8.95 13.50
CA LEU A 98 -1.65 -9.52 12.45
C LEU A 98 -1.90 -11.02 12.65
N ARG A 99 -0.91 -11.76 13.15
CA ARG A 99 -1.03 -13.22 13.39
C ARG A 99 -1.85 -13.56 14.64
N VAL A 100 -1.76 -12.76 15.70
CA VAL A 100 -2.35 -13.09 17.01
C VAL A 100 -3.69 -12.41 17.27
N LEU A 101 -3.99 -11.32 16.56
CA LEU A 101 -5.27 -10.63 16.67
C LEU A 101 -6.34 -11.32 15.86
N ASP A 102 -7.58 -11.26 16.35
CA ASP A 102 -8.73 -11.74 15.58
C ASP A 102 -8.88 -10.94 14.29
N VAL A 103 -9.34 -11.62 13.24
CA VAL A 103 -9.52 -11.05 11.89
C VAL A 103 -10.36 -9.78 11.92
N ASP A 104 -11.38 -9.71 12.78
CA ASP A 104 -12.26 -8.55 12.89
C ASP A 104 -11.52 -7.32 13.46
N TRP A 105 -10.63 -7.51 14.43
CA TRP A 105 -9.81 -6.41 14.95
C TRP A 105 -8.84 -5.87 13.89
N VAL A 106 -8.29 -6.75 13.05
CA VAL A 106 -7.44 -6.33 11.93
C VAL A 106 -8.25 -5.56 10.89
N ARG A 107 -9.46 -6.00 10.56
CA ARG A 107 -10.38 -5.28 9.65
C ARG A 107 -10.74 -3.90 10.18
N ILE A 108 -11.04 -3.79 11.48
CA ILE A 108 -11.26 -2.49 12.14
C ILE A 108 -10.01 -1.62 12.04
N ALA A 109 -8.82 -2.17 12.31
CA ALA A 109 -7.57 -1.42 12.21
C ALA A 109 -7.32 -0.90 10.79
N VAL A 110 -7.60 -1.70 9.76
CA VAL A 110 -7.55 -1.27 8.35
C VAL A 110 -8.52 -0.12 8.11
N ALA A 111 -9.80 -0.28 8.46
CA ALA A 111 -10.82 0.73 8.22
C ALA A 111 -10.53 2.05 8.95
N VAL A 112 -10.17 1.99 10.24
CA VAL A 112 -9.79 3.17 11.03
C VAL A 112 -8.59 3.86 10.41
N THR A 113 -7.57 3.10 10.00
CA THR A 113 -6.38 3.69 9.35
C THR A 113 -6.76 4.39 8.06
N VAL A 114 -7.60 3.78 7.23
CA VAL A 114 -8.08 4.38 5.97
C VAL A 114 -8.81 5.69 6.25
N LEU A 115 -9.77 5.68 7.17
CA LEU A 115 -10.61 6.84 7.48
C LEU A 115 -9.83 7.98 8.14
N VAL A 116 -8.94 7.68 9.10
CA VAL A 116 -8.07 8.67 9.74
C VAL A 116 -7.14 9.30 8.71
N THR A 117 -6.55 8.48 7.83
CA THR A 117 -5.68 8.97 6.76
C THR A 117 -6.44 9.88 5.80
N LEU A 118 -7.63 9.45 5.39
CA LEU A 118 -8.48 10.24 4.51
C LEU A 118 -8.90 11.56 5.15
N ALA A 119 -9.31 11.56 6.43
CA ALA A 119 -9.66 12.76 7.17
C ALA A 119 -8.49 13.74 7.25
N ALA A 120 -7.29 13.25 7.58
CA ALA A 120 -6.08 14.08 7.60
C ALA A 120 -5.75 14.67 6.22
N LEU A 121 -5.89 13.87 5.16
CA LEU A 121 -5.67 14.31 3.77
C LEU A 121 -6.70 15.37 3.33
N MET A 122 -7.98 15.20 3.68
CA MET A 122 -9.05 16.17 3.39
C MET A 122 -8.88 17.48 4.17
N ALA A 123 -8.41 17.40 5.41
CA ALA A 123 -8.05 18.56 6.21
C ALA A 123 -6.81 19.29 5.68
N GLY A 124 -6.15 18.76 4.64
CA GLY A 124 -4.91 19.30 4.11
C GLY A 124 -3.72 19.15 5.06
N TRP A 125 -3.82 18.29 6.07
CA TRP A 125 -2.76 18.08 7.05
C TRP A 125 -1.54 17.48 6.35
N ARG A 126 -0.41 18.17 6.48
CA ARG A 126 0.87 17.73 5.94
C ARG A 126 1.96 18.15 6.89
N TYR A 127 2.92 17.26 7.11
CA TYR A 127 4.13 17.62 7.83
C TYR A 127 4.89 18.70 7.04
N ALA A 128 5.04 19.88 7.64
CA ALA A 128 5.50 21.09 6.94
C ALA A 128 7.02 21.19 6.83
N THR A 129 7.77 20.56 7.72
CA THR A 129 9.22 20.73 7.84
C THR A 129 9.99 19.53 7.28
N ARG A 130 11.24 19.75 6.84
CA ARG A 130 12.13 18.63 6.45
C ARG A 130 12.31 17.70 7.66
N PRO A 131 11.87 16.43 7.60
CA PRO A 131 11.99 15.54 8.74
C PRO A 131 13.48 15.23 8.98
N GLY A 132 13.91 15.42 10.23
CA GLY A 132 15.25 15.03 10.68
C GLY A 132 15.39 13.51 10.81
N PHE A 133 16.59 13.04 11.15
CA PHE A 133 16.88 11.60 11.26
C PHE A 133 15.96 10.90 12.28
N ALA A 134 15.79 11.46 13.47
CA ALA A 134 14.92 10.89 14.51
C ALA A 134 13.45 10.82 14.06
N THR A 135 12.95 11.86 13.39
CA THR A 135 11.59 11.86 12.83
C THR A 135 11.42 10.78 11.78
N ARG A 136 12.40 10.61 10.89
CA ARG A 136 12.38 9.53 9.87
C ARG A 136 12.39 8.15 10.52
N LEU A 137 13.19 7.93 11.56
CA LEU A 137 13.15 6.67 12.30
C LEU A 137 11.78 6.41 12.92
N GLY A 138 11.18 7.41 13.59
CA GLY A 138 9.86 7.27 14.20
C GLY A 138 8.76 6.99 13.17
N VAL A 139 8.77 7.73 12.05
CA VAL A 139 7.82 7.53 10.93
C VAL A 139 8.00 6.15 10.30
N GLY A 140 9.23 5.71 10.10
CA GLY A 140 9.54 4.40 9.53
C GLY A 140 9.08 3.30 10.47
N ALA A 141 9.40 3.41 11.76
CA ALA A 141 8.97 2.47 12.77
C ALA A 141 7.44 2.36 12.86
N ALA A 142 6.75 3.50 12.92
CA ALA A 142 5.29 3.53 12.93
C ALA A 142 4.69 2.93 11.64
N THR A 143 5.31 3.21 10.48
CA THR A 143 4.90 2.61 9.20
C THR A 143 5.11 1.11 9.18
N GLY A 144 6.21 0.60 9.74
CA GLY A 144 6.46 -0.83 9.83
C GLY A 144 5.45 -1.53 10.70
N VAL A 145 5.16 -1.02 11.90
CA VAL A 145 4.15 -1.62 12.80
C VAL A 145 2.75 -1.55 12.17
N LEU A 146 2.31 -0.37 11.76
CA LEU A 146 0.96 -0.18 11.22
C LEU A 146 0.78 -0.92 9.90
N GLY A 147 1.78 -0.82 9.02
CA GLY A 147 1.78 -1.48 7.73
C GLY A 147 1.88 -2.99 7.86
N GLY A 148 2.70 -3.52 8.77
CA GLY A 148 2.77 -4.96 9.03
C GLY A 148 1.45 -5.53 9.54
N LEU A 149 0.72 -4.76 10.37
CA LEU A 149 -0.60 -5.14 10.89
C LEU A 149 -1.70 -5.07 9.81
N THR A 150 -1.70 -4.01 9.00
CA THR A 150 -2.85 -3.65 8.15
C THR A 150 -2.61 -3.80 6.65
N GLY A 151 -1.38 -4.01 6.20
CA GLY A 151 -0.96 -3.89 4.79
C GLY A 151 -0.81 -2.46 4.29
N LEU A 152 -1.17 -1.46 5.10
CA LEU A 152 -1.22 -0.06 4.69
C LEU A 152 0.14 0.62 4.95
N MET A 153 1.05 0.50 3.99
CA MET A 153 2.39 1.11 4.05
C MET A 153 2.41 2.61 3.66
N GLY A 154 1.36 3.07 2.98
CA GLY A 154 1.20 4.44 2.45
C GLY A 154 0.82 5.54 3.45
N PRO A 155 -0.14 5.32 4.37
CA PRO A 155 -0.71 6.34 5.26
C PRO A 155 0.27 7.26 5.96
N ILE A 156 1.16 6.69 6.76
CA ILE A 156 2.05 7.49 7.60
C ILE A 156 3.05 8.23 6.71
N VAL A 157 3.55 7.57 5.67
CA VAL A 157 4.49 8.13 4.70
C VAL A 157 3.90 9.32 3.91
N ILE A 158 2.65 9.22 3.45
CA ILE A 158 2.04 10.31 2.68
C ILE A 158 1.77 11.53 3.56
N LEU A 159 1.36 11.31 4.81
CA LEU A 159 1.08 12.37 5.78
C LEU A 159 2.35 13.06 6.28
N PHE A 160 3.41 12.29 6.56
CA PHE A 160 4.72 12.82 6.94
C PHE A 160 5.55 13.32 5.77
N ASN A 161 5.08 13.08 4.56
CA ASN A 161 5.59 13.65 3.34
C ASN A 161 7.11 13.45 3.19
N LEU A 162 7.50 12.32 2.60
CA LEU A 162 8.85 11.73 2.56
C LEU A 162 9.97 12.58 1.89
N GLY A 163 9.75 13.87 1.73
CA GLY A 163 10.70 14.90 1.33
C GLY A 163 10.10 16.30 1.55
N ALA A 164 9.37 16.54 2.63
CA ALA A 164 8.77 17.85 2.92
C ALA A 164 9.82 18.96 2.76
N GLY A 165 9.58 19.94 1.88
CA GLY A 165 10.56 20.98 1.52
C GLY A 165 11.54 20.61 0.40
N ALA A 166 11.42 19.44 -0.23
CA ALA A 166 12.09 19.07 -1.48
C ALA A 166 11.18 19.34 -2.70
N ARG A 167 11.71 19.16 -3.91
CA ARG A 167 10.91 19.26 -5.14
C ARG A 167 9.89 18.12 -5.19
N ALA A 168 8.69 18.39 -5.70
CA ALA A 168 7.60 17.40 -5.80
C ALA A 168 8.02 16.07 -6.47
N GLU A 169 8.93 16.16 -7.45
CA GLU A 169 9.51 15.01 -8.14
C GLU A 169 10.31 14.08 -7.21
N VAL A 170 11.12 14.65 -6.32
CA VAL A 170 11.92 13.91 -5.32
C VAL A 170 11.00 13.24 -4.29
N MET A 171 9.97 13.96 -3.83
CA MET A 171 9.01 13.43 -2.85
C MET A 171 8.24 12.24 -3.42
N ARG A 172 7.82 12.35 -4.68
CA ARG A 172 7.18 11.26 -5.42
C ARG A 172 8.15 10.09 -5.58
N ALA A 173 9.37 10.33 -6.04
CA ALA A 173 10.39 9.29 -6.21
C ALA A 173 10.67 8.55 -4.90
N ASN A 174 10.86 9.28 -3.80
CA ASN A 174 11.10 8.72 -2.48
C ASN A 174 9.94 7.82 -2.00
N THR A 175 8.71 8.29 -2.15
CA THR A 175 7.50 7.54 -1.77
C THR A 175 7.36 6.27 -2.59
N LEU A 176 7.57 6.34 -3.90
CA LEU A 176 7.48 5.19 -4.80
C LEU A 176 8.52 4.12 -4.45
N ILE A 177 9.77 4.51 -4.20
CA ILE A 177 10.82 3.57 -3.78
C ILE A 177 10.50 2.97 -2.42
N PHE A 178 10.11 3.79 -1.44
CA PHE A 178 9.75 3.32 -0.11
C PHE A 178 8.64 2.27 -0.17
N LEU A 179 7.51 2.60 -0.82
CA LEU A 179 6.35 1.71 -0.90
C LEU A 179 6.68 0.43 -1.66
N THR A 180 7.42 0.52 -2.77
CA THR A 180 7.79 -0.67 -3.55
C THR A 180 8.69 -1.58 -2.73
N LEU A 181 9.75 -1.05 -2.12
CA LEU A 181 10.72 -1.89 -1.40
C LEU A 181 10.12 -2.49 -0.13
N ILE A 182 9.34 -1.72 0.64
CA ILE A 182 8.75 -2.25 1.88
C ILE A 182 7.70 -3.35 1.60
N SER A 183 6.90 -3.21 0.53
CA SER A 183 5.96 -4.25 0.10
C SER A 183 6.67 -5.56 -0.25
N ILE A 184 7.93 -5.53 -0.67
CA ILE A 184 8.69 -6.74 -0.99
C ILE A 184 9.30 -7.33 0.27
N LEU A 185 9.86 -6.46 1.12
CA LEU A 185 10.52 -6.86 2.34
C LEU A 185 9.56 -7.48 3.37
N VAL A 186 8.25 -7.20 3.28
CA VAL A 186 7.24 -7.81 4.16
C VAL A 186 7.07 -9.32 3.88
N LEU A 187 7.26 -9.77 2.64
CA LEU A 187 6.98 -11.17 2.26
C LEU A 187 7.90 -12.18 2.98
N PRO A 188 9.24 -12.01 3.01
CA PRO A 188 10.11 -12.87 3.82
C PRO A 188 9.78 -12.84 5.31
N GLN A 189 9.31 -11.70 5.84
CA GLN A 189 8.94 -11.58 7.25
C GLN A 189 7.65 -12.35 7.55
N MET A 190 6.66 -12.30 6.67
CA MET A 190 5.45 -13.13 6.76
C MET A 190 5.78 -14.62 6.65
N ALA A 191 6.72 -14.99 5.76
CA ALA A 191 7.20 -16.36 5.63
C ALA A 191 7.88 -16.84 6.92
N ALA A 192 8.77 -16.02 7.50
CA ALA A 192 9.47 -16.34 8.75
C ALA A 192 8.50 -16.52 9.94
N GLN A 193 7.34 -15.84 9.92
CA GLN A 193 6.30 -15.99 10.92
C GLN A 193 5.27 -17.09 10.61
N GLY A 194 5.40 -17.77 9.47
CA GLY A 194 4.55 -18.90 9.08
C GLY A 194 3.14 -18.52 8.61
N ILE A 195 2.91 -17.25 8.23
CA ILE A 195 1.59 -16.76 7.79
C ILE A 195 1.51 -16.51 6.28
N LEU A 196 2.61 -16.76 5.55
CA LEU A 196 2.64 -16.61 4.09
C LEU A 196 2.07 -17.85 3.41
N SER A 197 0.89 -17.73 2.82
CA SER A 197 0.28 -18.78 1.99
C SER A 197 0.85 -18.79 0.56
N VAL A 198 1.08 -19.99 0.01
CA VAL A 198 1.48 -20.18 -1.39
C VAL A 198 0.36 -19.75 -2.34
N ASP A 199 -0.91 -19.96 -1.97
CA ASP A 199 -2.06 -19.55 -2.78
C ASP A 199 -2.15 -18.02 -2.89
N ALA A 200 -1.80 -17.30 -1.81
CA ALA A 200 -1.70 -15.85 -1.83
C ALA A 200 -0.64 -15.35 -2.82
N LEU A 201 0.48 -16.10 -2.95
CA LEU A 201 1.49 -15.78 -3.95
C LEU A 201 0.96 -15.98 -5.37
N TRP A 202 0.24 -17.05 -5.65
CA TRP A 202 -0.38 -17.25 -6.96
C TRP A 202 -1.42 -16.19 -7.29
N LEU A 203 -2.26 -15.80 -6.32
CA LEU A 203 -3.17 -14.67 -6.51
C LEU A 203 -2.39 -13.38 -6.82
N GLY A 204 -1.30 -13.13 -6.10
CA GLY A 204 -0.42 -11.99 -6.36
C GLY A 204 0.14 -11.98 -7.78
N VAL A 205 0.55 -13.14 -8.32
CA VAL A 205 0.99 -13.29 -9.72
C VAL A 205 -0.14 -12.98 -10.70
N VAL A 206 -1.36 -13.45 -10.43
CA VAL A 206 -2.55 -13.14 -11.26
C VAL A 206 -2.90 -11.65 -11.19
N MET A 207 -2.66 -11.00 -10.05
CA MET A 207 -2.88 -9.57 -9.84
C MET A 207 -1.82 -8.69 -10.51
N MET A 208 -0.59 -9.18 -10.77
CA MET A 208 0.49 -8.38 -11.34
C MET A 208 0.13 -7.72 -12.69
N PRO A 209 -0.42 -8.44 -13.70
CA PRO A 209 -0.77 -7.83 -15.00
C PRO A 209 -1.80 -6.71 -14.87
N VAL A 210 -2.84 -6.93 -14.06
CA VAL A 210 -3.93 -5.95 -13.89
C VAL A 210 -3.46 -4.74 -13.08
N TYR A 211 -2.63 -4.94 -12.05
CA TYR A 211 -2.02 -3.84 -11.30
C TYR A 211 -1.08 -3.02 -12.17
N ALA A 212 -0.27 -3.68 -13.01
CA ALA A 212 0.64 -3.02 -13.95
C ALA A 212 -0.12 -2.21 -15.00
N LEU A 213 -1.19 -2.79 -15.57
CA LEU A 213 -2.05 -2.12 -16.53
C LEU A 213 -2.73 -0.90 -15.91
N GLY A 214 -3.33 -1.07 -14.72
CA GLY A 214 -3.93 0.02 -13.97
C GLY A 214 -2.93 1.14 -13.69
N THR A 215 -1.73 0.80 -13.21
CA THR A 215 -0.67 1.77 -12.94
C THR A 215 -0.26 2.54 -14.19
N ARG A 216 -0.11 1.86 -15.34
CA ARG A 216 0.21 2.51 -16.62
C ARG A 216 -0.91 3.44 -17.08
N ILE A 217 -2.17 3.00 -17.01
CA ILE A 217 -3.33 3.82 -17.35
C ILE A 217 -3.37 5.08 -16.47
N GLY A 218 -3.19 4.93 -15.15
CA GLY A 218 -3.11 6.05 -14.22
C GLY A 218 -2.00 7.03 -14.59
N GLN A 219 -0.80 6.54 -14.90
CA GLN A 219 0.31 7.39 -15.34
C GLN A 219 0.02 8.14 -16.64
N MET A 220 -0.64 7.49 -17.61
CA MET A 220 -1.02 8.11 -18.88
C MET A 220 -2.12 9.17 -18.70
N LEU A 221 -3.05 8.93 -17.78
CA LEU A 221 -4.12 9.87 -17.46
C LEU A 221 -3.62 11.06 -16.66
N PHE A 222 -2.48 10.95 -15.97
CA PHE A 222 -1.95 12.00 -15.10
C PHE A 222 -1.59 13.27 -15.89
N ASN A 223 -2.31 14.35 -15.61
CA ASN A 223 -2.02 15.68 -16.12
C ASN A 223 -1.62 16.62 -14.96
N PRO A 224 -0.38 17.15 -14.93
CA PRO A 224 0.06 18.06 -13.86
C PRO A 224 -0.87 19.26 -13.64
N ARG A 225 -1.56 19.74 -14.68
CA ARG A 225 -2.49 20.89 -14.59
C ARG A 225 -3.78 20.57 -13.83
N ARG A 226 -4.11 19.29 -13.64
CA ARG A 226 -5.34 18.81 -12.98
C ARG A 226 -5.05 18.05 -11.68
N GLU A 227 -3.87 18.24 -11.08
CA GLU A 227 -3.44 17.54 -9.86
C GLU A 227 -4.50 17.58 -8.74
N ALA A 228 -5.12 18.74 -8.52
CA ALA A 228 -6.17 18.91 -7.52
C ALA A 228 -7.38 18.01 -7.77
N LEU A 229 -7.84 17.91 -9.03
CA LEU A 229 -8.96 17.07 -9.43
C LEU A 229 -8.64 15.59 -9.21
N TYR A 230 -7.45 15.14 -9.65
CA TYR A 230 -7.04 13.74 -9.45
C TYR A 230 -7.00 13.36 -7.97
N ARG A 231 -6.51 14.28 -7.12
CA ARG A 231 -6.47 14.07 -5.69
C ARG A 231 -7.87 14.00 -5.07
N GLN A 232 -8.81 14.85 -5.50
CA GLN A 232 -10.21 14.78 -5.08
C GLN A 232 -10.87 13.46 -5.49
N VAL A 233 -10.63 13.01 -6.73
CA VAL A 233 -11.13 11.71 -7.22
C VAL A 233 -10.54 10.57 -6.39
N ALA A 234 -9.23 10.58 -6.11
CA ALA A 234 -8.60 9.58 -5.25
C ALA A 234 -9.22 9.57 -3.85
N TYR A 235 -9.49 10.74 -3.25
CA TYR A 235 -10.15 10.83 -1.94
C TYR A 235 -11.56 10.26 -1.97
N GLY A 236 -12.34 10.56 -3.01
CA GLY A 236 -13.68 9.97 -3.18
C GLY A 236 -13.62 8.44 -3.29
N ILE A 237 -12.68 7.90 -4.06
CA ILE A 237 -12.50 6.45 -4.20
C ILE A 237 -12.07 5.82 -2.86
N ILE A 238 -11.12 6.43 -2.16
CA ILE A 238 -10.67 5.96 -0.83
C ILE A 238 -11.82 6.02 0.19
N ALA A 239 -12.66 7.06 0.14
CA ALA A 239 -13.83 7.18 1.01
C ALA A 239 -14.82 6.03 0.77
N LEU A 240 -15.17 5.80 -0.49
CA LEU A 240 -16.06 4.71 -0.88
C LEU A 240 -15.49 3.35 -0.49
N ALA A 241 -14.20 3.11 -0.76
CA ALA A 241 -13.53 1.88 -0.38
C ALA A 241 -13.52 1.68 1.15
N GLY A 242 -13.19 2.72 1.92
CA GLY A 242 -13.18 2.69 3.37
C GLY A 242 -14.55 2.41 3.98
N VAL A 243 -15.62 3.02 3.46
CA VAL A 243 -16.99 2.79 3.93
C VAL A 243 -17.48 1.39 3.59
N MET A 244 -17.18 0.90 2.38
CA MET A 244 -17.54 -0.46 1.97
C MET A 244 -16.79 -1.54 2.76
N GLY A 245 -15.54 -1.27 3.13
CA GLY A 245 -14.72 -2.20 3.91
C GLY A 245 -14.96 -2.18 5.42
N LEU A 246 -15.92 -1.40 5.92
CA LEU A 246 -16.28 -1.45 7.34
C LEU A 246 -16.89 -2.82 7.69
N PRO A 247 -16.54 -3.43 8.82
CA PRO A 247 -17.06 -4.73 9.23
C PRO A 247 -18.54 -4.72 9.66
N VAL A 248 -19.27 -3.62 9.42
CA VAL A 248 -20.72 -3.52 9.71
C VAL A 248 -21.60 -4.23 8.68
N TRP A 249 -21.01 -4.71 7.57
CA TRP A 249 -21.71 -5.34 6.46
C TRP A 249 -21.55 -6.88 6.43
N GLN A 250 -20.84 -7.46 7.40
CA GLN A 250 -20.54 -8.89 7.52
C GLN A 250 -21.25 -9.48 8.73
#